data_AF-A0A127Q135-F1
#
_entry.id   AF-A0A127Q135-F1
#
_cell.length_a   1.000
_cell.length_b   1.000
_cell.length_c   1.000
_cell.angle_alpha   90.00
_cell.angle_beta   90.00
_cell.angle_gamma   90.00
#
_symmetry.space_group_name_H-M   'P 1'
#
loop_
_entity.id
_entity.type
_entity.pdbx_description
1 polymer ?
#
loop_
_entity_poly.entity_id
_entity_poly.type
_entity_poly.pdbx_seq_one_letter_code
_entity_poly.pdbx_strand_id
1 'polypeptide(L)'
;MDVASWPYWSSADKLAQMNGSLATDITSMMSVDIMLGATLAGKFAPVWRILLRSLLAAIVGGLLMGYGARLAYGCNIGAYFNGIASASVHGWLWFVAALIGSYFGVWARPLFGLSRT
;
A
#
# COMPACT_ATOMS: atom_id res chain seq x y z
N MET A 1 -1.09 -27.81 -4.16
CA MET A 1 -2.37 -27.14 -3.83
C MET A 1 -2.52 -26.00 -4.82
N ASP A 2 -3.51 -26.07 -5.70
CA ASP A 2 -3.79 -25.03 -6.69
C ASP A 2 -4.45 -23.83 -6.01
N VAL A 3 -3.79 -22.67 -6.06
CA VAL A 3 -4.24 -21.44 -5.38
C VAL A 3 -5.47 -20.84 -6.07
N ALA A 4 -5.69 -21.11 -7.36
CA ALA A 4 -6.84 -20.61 -8.12
C ALA A 4 -8.15 -21.29 -7.71
N SER A 5 -8.08 -22.47 -7.08
CA SER A 5 -9.25 -23.20 -6.58
C SER A 5 -9.84 -22.64 -5.27
N TRP A 6 -9.24 -21.61 -4.66
CA TRP A 6 -9.70 -21.11 -3.35
C TRP A 6 -11.03 -20.34 -3.44
N PRO A 7 -11.89 -20.43 -2.40
CA PRO A 7 -13.18 -19.72 -2.35
C PRO A 7 -13.05 -18.19 -2.47
N TYR A 8 -11.88 -17.65 -2.15
CA TYR A 8 -11.60 -16.24 -2.35
C TYR A 8 -11.54 -15.85 -3.84
N TRP A 9 -11.11 -16.76 -4.71
CA TRP A 9 -10.98 -16.54 -6.16
C TRP A 9 -12.18 -17.06 -6.95
N SER A 10 -13.22 -17.62 -6.31
CA SER A 10 -14.40 -18.14 -7.00
C SER A 10 -15.45 -17.07 -7.36
N SER A 11 -15.28 -15.83 -6.89
CA SER A 11 -16.15 -14.71 -7.21
C SER A 11 -15.94 -14.27 -8.67
N ALA A 12 -17.03 -14.12 -9.44
CA ALA A 12 -16.98 -13.76 -10.87
C ALA A 12 -16.13 -12.51 -11.16
N ASP A 13 -16.18 -11.49 -10.30
CA ASP A 13 -15.41 -10.25 -10.44
C ASP A 13 -13.89 -10.46 -10.31
N LYS A 14 -13.44 -11.42 -9.48
CA LYS A 14 -12.01 -11.69 -9.26
C LYS A 14 -11.44 -12.60 -10.36
N LEU A 15 -12.24 -13.51 -10.91
CA LEU A 15 -11.87 -14.32 -12.07
C LEU A 15 -11.73 -13.46 -13.34
N ALA A 16 -12.58 -12.45 -13.51
CA ALA A 16 -12.48 -11.49 -14.60
C ALA A 16 -11.19 -10.64 -14.49
N GLN A 17 -10.80 -10.23 -13.28
CA GLN A 17 -9.54 -9.52 -13.05
C GLN A 17 -8.30 -10.39 -13.29
N MET A 18 -8.38 -11.71 -13.05
CA MET A 18 -7.28 -12.64 -13.33
C MET A 18 -7.06 -12.91 -14.83
N ASN A 19 -8.14 -12.95 -15.62
CA ASN A 19 -8.05 -13.18 -17.08
C ASN A 19 -7.95 -11.89 -17.90
N GLY A 20 -8.16 -10.73 -17.29
CA GLY A 20 -8.03 -9.42 -17.93
C GLY A 20 -6.57 -9.06 -18.21
N SER A 21 -6.32 -8.40 -19.34
CA SER A 21 -4.99 -7.86 -19.65
C SER A 21 -4.64 -6.73 -18.67
N LEU A 22 -3.42 -6.74 -18.13
CA LEU A 22 -2.88 -5.73 -17.20
C LEU A 22 -3.00 -4.29 -17.74
N ALA A 23 -3.04 -4.11 -19.06
CA ALA A 23 -3.20 -2.82 -19.71
C ALA A 23 -4.64 -2.28 -19.71
N THR A 24 -5.64 -3.11 -19.38
CA THR A 24 -7.06 -2.72 -19.36
C THR A 24 -7.55 -2.44 -17.94
N ASP A 25 -6.78 -2.86 -16.93
CA ASP A 25 -7.12 -2.65 -15.53
C ASP A 25 -6.61 -1.27 -15.05
N ILE A 26 -7.55 -0.41 -14.65
CA ILE A 26 -7.30 0.99 -14.25
C ILE A 26 -6.27 1.04 -13.10
N THR A 27 -6.31 0.08 -12.19
CA THR A 27 -5.40 0.01 -11.02
C THR A 27 -3.95 -0.20 -11.45
N SER A 28 -3.74 -1.00 -12.49
CA SER A 28 -2.42 -1.30 -13.04
C SER A 28 -1.87 -0.09 -13.79
N MET A 29 -2.70 0.57 -14.61
CA MET A 29 -2.29 1.82 -15.30
C MET A 29 -1.95 2.93 -14.31
N MET A 30 -2.77 3.14 -13.27
CA MET A 30 -2.52 4.13 -12.23
C MET A 30 -1.18 3.90 -11.51
N SER A 31 -0.82 2.64 -11.26
CA SER A 31 0.46 2.29 -10.63
C SER A 31 1.64 2.64 -11.54
N VAL A 32 1.52 2.36 -12.84
CA VAL A 32 2.53 2.70 -13.85
C VAL A 32 2.68 4.22 -13.98
N ASP A 33 1.57 4.95 -14.05
CA ASP A 33 1.56 6.41 -14.17
C ASP A 33 2.19 7.10 -12.95
N ILE A 34 1.94 6.61 -11.73
CA ILE A 34 2.59 7.13 -10.51
C ILE A 34 4.11 6.88 -10.55
N MET A 35 4.54 5.68 -10.97
CA MET A 35 5.97 5.37 -11.09
C MET A 35 6.64 6.26 -12.14
N LEU A 36 6.01 6.45 -13.30
CA LEU A 36 6.50 7.33 -14.37
C LEU A 36 6.49 8.81 -13.94
N GLY A 37 5.46 9.28 -13.26
CA GLY A 37 5.39 10.63 -12.74
C GLY A 37 6.48 10.91 -11.71
N ALA A 38 6.78 9.95 -10.84
CA ALA A 38 7.84 10.08 -9.84
C ALA A 38 9.25 10.14 -10.46
N THR A 39 9.51 9.41 -11.56
CA THR A 39 10.80 9.48 -12.27
C THR A 39 10.94 10.79 -13.03
N LEU A 40 9.87 11.29 -13.65
CA LEU A 40 9.87 12.56 -14.39
C LEU A 40 9.99 13.79 -13.48
N ALA A 41 9.55 13.69 -12.21
CA ALA A 41 9.71 14.76 -11.22
C ALA A 41 11.16 15.05 -10.82
N GLY A 42 12.15 14.33 -11.36
CA GLY A 42 13.58 14.67 -11.28
C GLY A 42 14.22 14.48 -9.89
N LYS A 43 13.49 13.95 -8.91
CA LYS A 43 13.97 13.65 -7.55
C LYS A 43 14.36 12.18 -7.35
N PHE A 44 14.78 11.51 -8.41
CA PHE A 44 15.23 10.13 -8.32
C PHE A 44 16.63 10.08 -7.68
N ALA A 45 16.67 9.90 -6.36
CA ALA A 45 17.90 9.78 -5.57
C ALA A 45 18.11 8.32 -5.12
N PRO A 46 18.63 7.43 -5.99
CA PRO A 46 18.85 6.03 -5.64
C PRO A 46 19.98 5.93 -4.60
N VAL A 47 19.62 5.54 -3.38
CA VAL A 47 20.60 5.27 -2.32
C VAL A 47 21.05 3.81 -2.45
N TRP A 48 22.23 3.61 -3.04
CA TRP A 48 22.79 2.27 -3.29
C TRP A 48 23.30 1.53 -2.03
N ARG A 49 23.36 2.22 -0.89
CA ARG A 49 23.83 1.64 0.37
C ARG A 49 22.66 1.30 1.29
N ILE A 50 21.93 0.25 0.95
CA ILE A 50 20.80 -0.24 1.75
C ILE A 50 21.35 -1.18 2.83
N LEU A 51 21.22 -0.79 4.10
CA LEU A 51 21.54 -1.68 5.22
C LEU A 51 20.52 -2.82 5.26
N LEU A 52 20.96 -4.06 5.56
CA LEU A 52 20.07 -5.24 5.59
C LEU A 52 18.86 -5.04 6.53
N ARG A 53 19.06 -4.28 7.62
CA ARG A 53 18.01 -3.88 8.56
C ARG A 53 16.95 -2.95 7.93
N SER A 54 17.37 -2.04 7.05
CA SER A 54 16.45 -1.16 6.30
C SER A 54 15.69 -1.92 5.22
N LEU A 55 16.32 -2.94 4.59
CA LEU A 55 15.64 -3.81 3.64
C LEU A 55 14.55 -4.65 4.35
N LEU A 56 14.88 -5.23 5.50
CA LEU A 56 13.92 -5.95 6.34
C LEU A 56 12.76 -5.03 6.77
N ALA A 57 13.05 -3.79 7.17
CA ALA A 57 12.03 -2.81 7.50
C ALA A 57 11.10 -2.50 6.32
N ALA A 58 11.65 -2.36 5.11
CA ALA A 58 10.88 -2.10 3.90
C ALA A 58 9.99 -3.30 3.51
N ILE A 59 10.49 -4.53 3.62
CA ILE A 59 9.72 -5.74 3.33
C ILE A 59 8.58 -5.90 4.35
N VAL A 60 8.89 -5.83 5.64
CA VAL A 60 7.90 -5.99 6.72
C VAL A 60 6.86 -4.87 6.66
N GLY A 61 7.32 -3.62 6.49
CA GLY A 61 6.45 -2.46 6.36
C GLY A 61 5.56 -2.53 5.12
N GLY A 62 6.11 -2.93 3.97
CA GLY A 62 5.35 -3.09 2.73
C GLY A 62 4.27 -4.17 2.83
N LEU A 63 4.58 -5.32 3.44
CA LEU A 63 3.62 -6.39 3.68
C LEU A 63 2.49 -5.95 4.62
N LEU A 64 2.83 -5.31 5.74
CA LEU A 64 1.86 -4.76 6.69
C LEU A 64 0.95 -3.71 6.02
N MET A 65 1.54 -2.82 5.21
CA MET A 65 0.80 -1.77 4.51
C MET A 65 -0.14 -2.34 3.45
N GLY A 66 0.31 -3.34 2.69
CA GLY A 66 -0.52 -4.03 1.69
C GLY A 66 -1.66 -4.83 2.32
N TYR A 67 -1.39 -5.55 3.41
CA TYR A 67 -2.41 -6.27 4.16
C TYR A 67 -3.45 -5.32 4.78
N GLY A 68 -2.99 -4.22 5.39
CA GLY A 68 -3.86 -3.18 5.95
C GLY A 68 -4.76 -2.53 4.89
N ALA A 69 -4.23 -2.27 3.69
CA ALA A 69 -5.02 -1.72 2.58
C ALA A 69 -6.16 -2.66 2.14
N ARG A 70 -5.94 -3.99 2.17
CA ARG A 70 -6.98 -4.98 1.88
C ARG A 70 -8.05 -5.03 2.96
N LEU A 71 -7.67 -4.96 4.25
CA LEU A 71 -8.61 -4.92 5.36
C LEU A 71 -9.44 -3.63 5.40
N ALA A 72 -8.84 -2.50 5.03
CA ALA A 72 -9.50 -1.20 4.98
C ALA A 72 -10.26 -0.94 3.67
N TYR A 73 -10.28 -1.90 2.74
CA TYR A 73 -10.90 -1.78 1.41
C TYR A 73 -10.46 -0.52 0.62
N GLY A 74 -9.21 -0.10 0.78
CA GLY A 74 -8.70 1.11 0.13
C GLY A 74 -7.21 1.34 0.33
N CYS A 75 -6.60 2.06 -0.60
CA CYS A 75 -5.27 2.62 -0.40
C CYS A 75 -5.36 3.87 0.50
N ASN A 76 -4.25 4.29 1.13
CA ASN A 76 -4.24 5.47 2.02
C ASN A 76 -4.92 6.70 1.39
N ILE A 77 -4.73 6.90 0.08
CA ILE A 77 -5.35 7.98 -0.70
C ILE A 77 -6.86 7.75 -0.80
N GLY A 78 -7.29 6.59 -1.28
CA GLY A 78 -8.72 6.28 -1.48
C GLY A 78 -9.53 6.26 -0.19
N ALA A 79 -8.99 5.68 0.89
CA ALA A 79 -9.64 5.65 2.20
C ALA A 79 -9.78 7.06 2.81
N TYR A 80 -8.75 7.90 2.65
CA TYR A 80 -8.77 9.29 3.11
C TYR A 80 -9.76 10.15 2.31
N PHE A 81 -9.68 10.14 0.97
CA PHE A 81 -10.55 10.93 0.12
C PHE A 81 -12.01 10.46 0.18
N ASN A 82 -12.28 9.16 0.08
CA ASN A 82 -13.64 8.63 0.12
C ASN A 82 -14.28 8.77 1.52
N GLY A 83 -13.49 8.55 2.57
CA GLY A 83 -13.94 8.64 3.96
C GLY A 83 -14.29 10.07 4.40
N ILE A 84 -13.45 11.05 4.03
CA ILE A 84 -13.67 12.47 4.35
C ILE A 84 -14.73 13.08 3.44
N ALA A 85 -14.72 12.78 2.14
CA ALA A 85 -15.73 13.30 1.21
C ALA A 85 -17.15 12.86 1.59
N SER A 86 -17.30 11.68 2.18
CA SER A 86 -18.59 11.14 2.64
C SER A 86 -18.94 11.52 4.08
N ALA A 87 -18.11 12.31 4.79
CA ALA A 87 -18.23 12.60 6.23
C ALA A 87 -18.56 11.35 7.09
N SER A 88 -17.98 10.21 6.73
CA SER A 88 -18.36 8.91 7.28
C SER A 88 -17.59 8.59 8.55
N VAL A 89 -18.28 8.04 9.55
CA VAL A 89 -17.68 7.58 10.83
C VAL A 89 -16.57 6.56 10.58
N HIS A 90 -16.72 5.71 9.56
CA HIS A 90 -15.69 4.73 9.18
C HIS A 90 -14.38 5.40 8.73
N GLY A 91 -14.46 6.50 7.98
CA GLY A 91 -13.29 7.26 7.54
C GLY A 91 -12.55 7.92 8.70
N TRP A 92 -13.30 8.47 9.67
CA TRP A 92 -12.72 9.03 10.89
C TRP A 92 -12.04 7.97 11.77
N LEU A 93 -12.65 6.79 11.93
CA LEU A 93 -12.05 5.69 12.68
C LEU A 93 -10.78 5.18 12.00
N TRP A 94 -10.82 5.04 10.68
CA TRP A 94 -9.66 4.68 9.88
C TRP A 94 -8.53 5.72 10.05
N PHE A 95 -8.85 7.01 10.04
CA PHE A 95 -7.87 8.09 10.22
C PHE A 95 -7.17 8.03 11.58
N VAL A 96 -7.92 7.82 12.67
CA VAL A 96 -7.34 7.67 14.02
C VAL A 96 -6.45 6.44 14.10
N ALA A 97 -6.90 5.29 13.55
CA ALA A 97 -6.10 4.08 13.51
C ALA A 97 -4.80 4.27 12.68
N ALA A 98 -4.89 4.95 11.54
CA ALA A 98 -3.75 5.26 10.69
C ALA A 98 -2.75 6.19 11.40
N LEU A 99 -3.21 7.17 12.16
CA LEU A 99 -2.36 8.05 12.97
C LEU A 99 -1.62 7.28 14.06
N ILE A 100 -2.33 6.44 14.82
CA ILE A 100 -1.74 5.61 15.87
C ILE A 100 -0.70 4.65 15.26
N GLY A 101 -1.05 3.96 14.17
CA GLY A 101 -0.13 3.07 13.46
C GLY A 101 1.11 3.81 12.94
N SER A 102 0.95 5.02 12.43
CA SER A 102 2.07 5.86 11.97
C SER A 102 2.99 6.27 13.12
N TYR A 103 2.42 6.63 14.28
CA TYR A 103 3.19 6.96 15.49
C TYR A 103 4.05 5.77 15.93
N PHE A 104 3.47 4.57 16.04
CA PHE A 104 4.21 3.36 16.38
C PHE A 104 5.25 3.00 15.32
N GLY A 105 4.94 3.19 14.04
CA GLY A 105 5.89 2.98 12.95
C GLY A 105 7.12 3.90 13.06
N VAL A 106 6.92 5.19 13.34
CA VAL A 106 8.01 6.15 13.58
C VAL A 106 8.79 5.80 14.84
N TRP A 107 8.12 5.39 15.91
CA TRP A 107 8.75 4.94 17.14
C TRP A 107 9.61 3.68 16.95
N ALA A 108 9.19 2.77 16.06
CA ALA A 108 9.93 1.55 15.73
C ALA A 108 11.09 1.76 14.75
N ARG A 109 11.16 2.89 14.03
CA ARG A 109 12.28 3.24 13.12
C ARG A 109 13.69 3.02 13.69
N PRO A 110 14.02 3.43 14.94
CA PRO A 110 15.34 3.19 15.51
C PRO A 110 15.72 1.71 15.66
N LEU A 111 14.77 0.77 15.76
CA LEU A 111 15.09 -0.68 15.81
C LEU A 111 15.73 -1.16 14.49
N PHE A 112 15.44 -0.49 13.39
CA PHE A 112 15.94 -0.85 12.06
C PHE A 112 17.19 -0.06 11.64
N GLY A 113 17.78 0.72 12.55
CA GLY A 113 18.99 1.51 12.27
C GLY A 113 18.77 2.73 11.38
N LEU A 114 17.51 3.20 11.27
CA LEU A 114 17.15 4.45 10.60
C LEU A 114 17.28 5.61 11.60
N SER A 115 17.96 6.69 11.21
CA SER A 115 18.18 7.87 12.06
C SER A 115 16.87 8.59 12.38
N ARG A 116 16.75 9.12 13.61
CA ARG A 116 15.64 9.98 14.05
C ARG A 116 15.82 11.39 13.45
N THR A 117 15.46 11.55 12.19
CA THR A 117 15.30 12.87 11.55
C THR A 117 14.01 12.88 10.78
#